data_AF-A0A7J4ZXI4-F1
#
_entry.id   AF-A0A7J4ZXI4-F1
#
_cell.length_a   1.000
_cell.length_b   1.000
_cell.length_c   1.000
_cell.angle_alpha   90.00
_cell.angle_beta   90.00
_cell.angle_gamma   90.00
#
_symmetry.space_group_name_H-M   'P 1'
#
loop_
_entity.id
_entity.type
_entity.pdbx_description
1 polymer ?
#
loop_
_entity_poly.entity_id
_entity_poly.type
_entity_poly.pdbx_seq_one_letter_code
_entity_poly.pdbx_strand_id
1 'polypeptide(L)'
;GALTPDGRVDNDSTLPLYAAMAVSQARAGAHMVSPSGMMDGQIAVIRDALDREGFTDVSIMAYSAKYASAFFGPFRDAVDCSLKGDRKAYQQDPSNRREGMREALLDLAEGADLVMVKPASHYLDVLADVAEVSQVPVAAYQVSGEYAMLEAAAT
;
A
#
# COMPACT_ATOMS: atom_id res chain seq x y z
N GLY A 1 -7.78 3.47 -8.60
CA GLY A 1 -7.78 4.92 -8.77
C GLY A 1 -8.89 5.33 -9.73
N ALA A 2 -8.93 6.61 -10.06
CA ALA A 2 -9.64 7.11 -11.22
C ALA A 2 -9.10 6.45 -12.50
N LEU A 3 -9.93 6.42 -13.55
CA LEU A 3 -9.56 5.86 -14.85
C LEU A 3 -9.53 6.95 -15.91
N THR A 4 -8.54 6.89 -16.79
CA THR A 4 -8.49 7.65 -18.04
C THR A 4 -9.55 7.13 -19.03
N PRO A 5 -9.89 7.89 -20.10
CA PRO A 5 -10.85 7.44 -21.11
C PRO A 5 -10.50 6.11 -21.81
N ASP A 6 -9.21 5.77 -21.88
CA ASP A 6 -8.71 4.49 -22.42
C ASP A 6 -8.61 3.37 -21.36
N GLY A 7 -9.09 3.61 -20.13
CA GLY A 7 -9.23 2.61 -19.08
C GLY A 7 -7.97 2.35 -18.24
N ARG A 8 -6.92 3.18 -18.37
CA ARG A 8 -5.73 3.11 -17.52
C ARG A 8 -6.00 3.80 -16.19
N VAL A 9 -5.28 3.40 -15.15
CA VAL A 9 -5.34 4.12 -13.87
C VAL A 9 -4.65 5.48 -14.03
N ASP A 10 -5.38 6.54 -13.70
CA ASP A 10 -4.88 7.91 -13.69
C ASP A 10 -4.34 8.24 -12.30
N ASN A 11 -3.02 8.37 -12.17
CA ASN A 11 -2.35 8.65 -10.91
C ASN A 11 -2.84 9.96 -10.29
N ASP A 12 -2.69 11.06 -11.03
CA ASP A 12 -2.89 12.41 -10.52
C ASP A 12 -4.36 12.68 -10.23
N SER A 13 -5.26 12.19 -11.07
CA SER A 13 -6.70 12.26 -10.80
C SER A 13 -7.12 11.39 -9.59
N THR A 14 -6.31 10.42 -9.18
CA THR A 14 -6.57 9.60 -7.99
C THR A 14 -6.15 10.28 -6.69
N LEU A 15 -5.06 11.06 -6.69
CA LEU A 15 -4.49 11.63 -5.46
C LEU A 15 -5.49 12.47 -4.63
N PRO A 16 -6.30 13.38 -5.22
CA PRO A 16 -7.29 14.14 -4.46
C PRO A 16 -8.37 13.26 -3.81
N LEU A 17 -8.71 12.14 -4.45
CA LEU A 17 -9.69 11.18 -3.90
C LEU A 17 -9.12 10.47 -2.68
N TYR A 18 -7.83 10.13 -2.71
CA TYR A 18 -7.14 9.52 -1.57
C TYR A 18 -6.99 10.48 -0.39
N ALA A 19 -6.62 11.75 -0.64
CA ALA A 19 -6.63 12.79 0.38
C ALA A 19 -8.01 12.94 1.03
N ALA A 20 -9.08 13.07 0.23
CA ALA A 20 -10.44 13.20 0.73
C ALA A 20 -10.88 11.96 1.55
N MET A 21 -10.51 10.76 1.11
CA MET A 21 -10.81 9.52 1.82
C MET A 21 -10.06 9.42 3.16
N ALA A 22 -8.79 9.80 3.21
CA ALA A 22 -8.01 9.81 4.44
C ALA A 22 -8.58 10.79 5.48
N VAL A 23 -8.91 12.01 5.06
CA VAL A 23 -9.58 13.01 5.91
C VAL A 23 -10.94 12.51 6.41
N SER A 24 -11.71 11.84 5.55
CA SER A 24 -13.00 11.24 5.94
C SER A 24 -12.82 10.17 7.03
N GLN A 25 -11.82 9.29 6.88
CA GLN A 25 -11.49 8.28 7.88
C GLN A 25 -11.01 8.91 9.20
N ALA A 26 -10.17 9.94 9.14
CA ALA A 26 -9.70 10.69 10.31
C ALA A 26 -10.87 11.36 11.07
N ARG A 27 -11.78 12.03 10.34
CA ARG A 27 -13.02 12.61 10.92
C ARG A 27 -13.91 11.56 11.58
N ALA A 28 -13.87 10.32 11.10
CA ALA A 28 -14.60 9.20 11.70
C ALA A 28 -13.89 8.59 12.92
N GLY A 29 -12.70 9.10 13.31
CA GLY A 29 -11.95 8.64 14.48
C GLY A 29 -10.88 7.59 14.18
N ALA A 30 -10.48 7.41 12.91
CA ALA A 30 -9.35 6.55 12.60
C ALA A 30 -8.04 7.19 13.09
N HIS A 31 -7.31 6.47 13.94
CA HIS A 31 -5.98 6.87 14.43
C HIS A 31 -4.87 6.61 13.39
N MET A 32 -5.17 5.82 12.36
CA MET A 32 -4.24 5.48 11.31
C MET A 32 -4.98 5.27 10.00
N VAL A 33 -4.43 5.81 8.92
CA VAL A 33 -4.85 5.53 7.54
C VAL A 33 -3.76 4.73 6.84
N SER A 34 -4.15 3.84 5.92
CA SER A 34 -3.20 2.94 5.27
C SER A 34 -3.46 2.83 3.76
N PRO A 35 -2.94 3.78 2.96
CA PRO A 35 -3.23 3.85 1.53
C PRO A 35 -2.56 2.69 0.78
N SER A 36 -3.37 1.80 0.22
CA SER A 36 -2.88 0.62 -0.50
C SER A 36 -2.93 0.76 -2.03
N GLY A 37 -3.10 1.98 -2.53
CA GLY A 37 -3.32 2.27 -3.95
C GLY A 37 -2.10 2.08 -4.83
N MET A 38 -0.91 2.33 -4.31
CA MET A 38 0.36 2.43 -5.06
C MET A 38 0.34 3.55 -6.09
N MET A 39 -0.26 4.69 -5.75
CA MET A 39 -0.15 5.89 -6.59
C MET A 39 1.09 6.67 -6.15
N ASP A 40 1.88 7.14 -7.10
CA ASP A 40 3.08 7.95 -6.83
C ASP A 40 2.65 9.25 -6.14
N GLY A 41 3.33 9.62 -5.04
CA GLY A 41 3.03 10.84 -4.27
C GLY A 41 1.80 10.74 -3.35
N GLN A 42 1.19 9.56 -3.21
CA GLN A 42 -0.02 9.40 -2.40
C GLN A 42 0.22 9.73 -0.91
N ILE A 43 1.43 9.48 -0.40
CA ILE A 43 1.73 9.71 1.01
C ILE A 43 1.80 11.20 1.28
N ALA A 44 2.54 11.94 0.45
CA ALA A 44 2.65 13.39 0.58
C ALA A 44 1.28 14.08 0.51
N VAL A 45 0.45 13.70 -0.47
CA VAL A 45 -0.89 14.30 -0.64
C VAL A 45 -1.82 13.98 0.53
N ILE A 46 -1.74 12.76 1.08
CA ILE A 46 -2.52 12.38 2.26
C ILE A 46 -2.04 13.15 3.49
N ARG A 47 -0.72 13.23 3.71
CA ARG A 47 -0.13 13.96 4.83
C ARG A 47 -0.53 15.43 4.81
N ASP A 48 -0.34 16.12 3.68
CA ASP A 48 -0.75 17.51 3.50
C ASP A 48 -2.24 17.74 3.79
N ALA A 49 -3.10 16.81 3.38
CA ALA A 49 -4.53 16.91 3.59
C ALA A 49 -4.92 16.71 5.06
N LEU A 50 -4.33 15.73 5.76
CA LEU A 50 -4.54 15.51 7.18
C LEU A 50 -4.08 16.73 8.00
N ASP A 51 -2.89 17.25 7.71
CA ASP A 51 -2.31 18.38 8.45
C ASP A 51 -3.14 19.65 8.27
N ARG A 52 -3.61 19.93 7.05
CA ARG A 52 -4.48 21.08 6.75
C ARG A 52 -5.80 21.05 7.51
N GLU A 53 -6.31 19.86 7.79
CA GLU A 53 -7.55 19.62 8.52
C GLU A 53 -7.33 19.46 10.03
N GLY A 54 -6.07 19.55 10.50
CA GLY A 54 -5.71 19.47 11.91
C GLY A 54 -5.53 18.05 12.46
N PHE A 55 -5.53 17.02 11.61
CA PHE A 55 -5.35 15.61 11.98
C PHE A 55 -3.87 15.22 12.08
N THR A 56 -3.09 15.99 12.83
CA THR A 56 -1.63 15.82 12.95
C THR A 56 -1.20 14.57 13.71
N ASP A 57 -2.11 13.94 14.47
CA ASP A 57 -1.90 12.74 15.27
C ASP A 57 -2.30 11.44 14.54
N VAL A 58 -2.96 11.56 13.38
CA VAL A 58 -3.35 10.40 12.57
C VAL A 58 -2.14 9.89 11.79
N SER A 59 -1.72 8.67 12.09
CA SER A 59 -0.57 8.05 11.43
C SER A 59 -0.88 7.57 10.00
N ILE A 60 0.13 7.55 9.14
CA ILE A 60 0.06 6.96 7.79
C ILE A 60 0.92 5.70 7.77
N MET A 61 0.29 4.54 7.56
CA MET A 61 0.99 3.29 7.26
C MET A 61 1.00 3.04 5.77
N ALA A 62 2.11 3.35 5.12
CA ALA A 62 2.29 3.24 3.69
C ALA A 62 2.46 1.78 3.24
N TYR A 63 1.72 1.38 2.21
CA TYR A 63 1.96 0.12 1.50
C TYR A 63 3.13 0.28 0.52
N SER A 64 4.32 0.58 1.01
CA SER A 64 5.44 1.05 0.19
C SER A 64 5.95 0.02 -0.82
N ALA A 65 6.11 -1.23 -0.40
CA ALA A 65 6.54 -2.31 -1.29
C ALA A 65 5.39 -3.28 -1.52
N LYS A 66 4.49 -2.94 -2.45
CA LYS A 66 3.34 -3.79 -2.82
C LYS A 66 3.50 -4.38 -4.22
N TYR A 67 3.76 -5.67 -4.24
CA TYR A 67 4.02 -6.43 -5.47
C TYR A 67 2.74 -6.94 -6.14
N ALA A 68 2.77 -7.00 -7.47
CA ALA A 68 1.73 -7.59 -8.29
C ALA A 68 1.71 -9.12 -8.11
N SER A 69 0.97 -9.59 -7.12
CA SER A 69 1.05 -10.99 -6.67
C SER A 69 -0.20 -11.83 -6.97
N ALA A 70 0.02 -13.12 -7.26
CA ALA A 70 -1.02 -14.14 -7.34
C ALA A 70 -1.59 -14.52 -5.96
N PHE A 71 -0.88 -14.26 -4.87
CA PHE A 71 -1.30 -14.61 -3.50
C PHE A 71 -2.50 -13.79 -2.98
N PHE A 72 -3.03 -12.84 -3.77
CA PHE A 72 -4.19 -12.03 -3.39
C PHE A 72 -5.54 -12.66 -3.73
N GLY A 73 -5.58 -13.84 -4.37
CA GLY A 73 -6.81 -14.50 -4.80
C GLY A 73 -7.88 -14.59 -3.70
N PRO A 74 -7.60 -15.27 -2.56
CA PRO A 74 -8.62 -15.45 -1.52
C PRO A 74 -9.10 -14.13 -0.89
N PHE A 75 -8.25 -13.09 -0.84
CA PHE A 75 -8.66 -11.75 -0.39
C PHE A 75 -9.66 -11.11 -1.34
N ARG A 76 -9.46 -11.26 -2.66
CA ARG A 76 -10.36 -10.70 -3.67
C ARG A 76 -11.74 -11.32 -3.58
N ASP A 77 -11.80 -12.63 -3.34
CA ASP A 77 -13.06 -13.36 -3.12
C ASP A 77 -13.75 -12.86 -1.83
N ALA A 78 -12.99 -12.67 -0.75
CA ALA A 78 -13.54 -12.24 0.54
C ALA A 78 -14.12 -10.81 0.54
N VAL A 79 -13.59 -9.91 -0.29
CA VAL A 79 -14.04 -8.49 -0.34
C VAL A 79 -14.82 -8.15 -1.62
N ASP A 80 -15.26 -9.18 -2.36
CA ASP A 80 -16.01 -9.07 -3.62
C ASP A 80 -15.38 -8.09 -4.62
N CYS A 81 -14.04 -8.12 -4.71
CA CYS A 81 -13.29 -7.23 -5.58
C CYS A 81 -13.07 -7.89 -6.94
N SER A 82 -13.96 -7.58 -7.89
CA SER A 82 -13.73 -7.88 -9.30
C SER A 82 -12.90 -6.79 -9.98
N LEU A 83 -11.84 -7.19 -10.68
CA LEU A 83 -11.06 -6.32 -11.55
C LEU A 83 -11.16 -6.85 -12.98
N LYS A 84 -11.46 -5.97 -13.94
CA LYS A 84 -11.23 -6.25 -15.36
C LYS A 84 -9.86 -5.70 -15.74
N GLY A 85 -8.93 -6.58 -16.11
CA GLY A 85 -7.53 -6.22 -16.40
C GLY A 85 -6.56 -6.66 -15.30
N ASP A 86 -5.38 -6.04 -15.24
CA ASP A 86 -4.37 -6.30 -14.21
C ASP A 86 -3.94 -5.03 -13.47
N ARG A 87 -3.07 -5.20 -12.47
CA ARG A 87 -2.57 -4.13 -11.61
C ARG A 87 -1.09 -3.82 -11.83
N LYS A 88 -0.50 -4.35 -12.91
CA LYS A 88 0.95 -4.31 -13.14
C LYS A 88 1.46 -2.90 -13.49
N ALA A 89 0.56 -2.01 -13.87
CA ALA A 89 0.90 -0.61 -14.15
C ALA A 89 1.20 0.22 -12.89
N TYR A 90 0.92 -0.29 -11.69
CA TYR A 90 1.12 0.42 -10.42
C TYR A 90 1.54 -0.47 -9.26
N GLN A 91 1.29 -1.78 -9.30
CA GLN A 91 1.90 -2.73 -8.37
C GLN A 91 3.25 -3.18 -8.91
N GLN A 92 4.24 -3.33 -8.03
CA GLN A 92 5.62 -3.61 -8.38
C GLN A 92 5.78 -4.97 -9.06
N ASP A 93 6.78 -5.08 -9.93
CA ASP A 93 7.14 -6.35 -10.58
C ASP A 93 7.72 -7.33 -9.54
N PRO A 94 7.15 -8.55 -9.39
CA PRO A 94 7.67 -9.58 -8.48
C PRO A 94 9.16 -9.89 -8.60
N SER A 95 9.76 -9.68 -9.78
CA SER A 95 11.19 -9.91 -10.02
C SER A 95 12.10 -8.77 -9.53
N ASN A 96 11.52 -7.64 -9.15
CA ASN A 96 12.25 -6.43 -8.81
C ASN A 96 12.45 -6.27 -7.29
N ARG A 97 13.59 -6.76 -6.81
CA ARG A 97 13.97 -6.59 -5.40
C ARG A 97 14.28 -5.13 -5.04
N ARG A 98 14.91 -4.36 -5.93
CA ARG A 98 15.45 -3.03 -5.61
C ARG A 98 14.37 -1.97 -5.45
N GLU A 99 13.28 -2.10 -6.21
CA GLU A 99 12.19 -1.13 -6.24
C GLU A 99 11.44 -1.05 -4.92
N GLY A 100 11.26 -2.16 -4.19
CA GLY A 100 10.64 -2.16 -2.87
C GLY A 100 11.33 -1.22 -1.88
N MET A 101 12.66 -1.27 -1.80
CA MET A 101 13.45 -0.35 -0.97
C MET A 101 13.38 1.09 -1.47
N ARG A 102 13.42 1.31 -2.79
CA ARG A 102 13.31 2.66 -3.37
C ARG A 102 11.98 3.31 -3.01
N GLU A 103 10.87 2.61 -3.16
CA GLU A 103 9.54 3.14 -2.84
C GLU A 103 9.36 3.37 -1.34
N ALA A 104 9.90 2.49 -0.49
CA ALA A 104 9.92 2.74 0.95
C ALA A 104 10.67 4.03 1.31
N LEU A 105 11.82 4.32 0.69
CA LEU A 105 12.55 5.55 0.92
C LEU A 105 11.80 6.80 0.42
N LEU A 106 11.03 6.69 -0.66
CA LEU A 106 10.16 7.77 -1.15
C LEU A 106 9.03 8.03 -0.16
N ASP A 107 8.29 7.00 0.23
CA ASP A 107 7.20 7.13 1.21
C ASP A 107 7.67 7.70 2.55
N LEU A 108 8.87 7.31 3.01
CA LEU A 108 9.51 7.89 4.20
C LEU A 108 9.77 9.39 4.03
N ALA A 109 10.30 9.81 2.88
CA ALA A 109 10.55 11.22 2.59
C ALA A 109 9.25 12.03 2.46
N GLU A 110 8.16 11.38 2.09
CA GLU A 110 6.82 11.95 1.96
C GLU A 110 6.04 12.02 3.30
N GLY A 111 6.60 11.46 4.38
CA GLY A 111 6.01 11.55 5.73
C GLY A 111 5.19 10.33 6.15
N ALA A 112 5.52 9.13 5.65
CA ALA A 112 4.96 7.89 6.18
C ALA A 112 5.44 7.64 7.63
N ASP A 113 4.50 7.36 8.52
CA ASP A 113 4.78 7.01 9.92
C ASP A 113 5.12 5.52 10.10
N LEU A 114 4.67 4.68 9.16
CA LEU A 114 5.04 3.28 9.03
C LEU A 114 5.17 2.93 7.54
N VAL A 115 6.07 2.01 7.20
CA VAL A 115 6.18 1.43 5.86
C VAL A 115 5.89 -0.05 5.88
N MET A 116 5.42 -0.62 4.76
CA MET A 116 4.99 -2.02 4.70
C MET A 116 5.47 -2.73 3.44
N VAL A 117 5.82 -4.01 3.60
CA VAL A 117 6.05 -4.96 2.49
C VAL A 117 4.87 -5.92 2.37
N LYS A 118 4.38 -6.11 1.13
CA LYS A 118 3.24 -6.96 0.79
C LYS A 118 3.41 -7.60 -0.61
N PRO A 119 3.27 -8.94 -0.75
CA PRO A 119 3.18 -9.97 0.28
C PRO A 119 4.40 -10.03 1.21
N ALA A 120 4.31 -10.72 2.34
CA ALA A 120 5.41 -10.78 3.31
C ALA A 120 6.34 -12.00 3.11
N SER A 121 5.81 -13.22 3.23
CA SER A 121 6.62 -14.44 3.39
C SER A 121 7.49 -14.74 2.17
N HIS A 122 7.04 -14.33 0.99
CA HIS A 122 7.75 -14.50 -0.27
C HIS A 122 8.63 -13.30 -0.67
N TYR A 123 8.68 -12.27 0.18
CA TYR A 123 9.47 -11.04 -0.01
C TYR A 123 10.23 -10.68 1.27
N LEU A 124 10.62 -11.69 2.06
CA LEU A 124 11.38 -11.48 3.30
C LEU A 124 12.75 -10.83 3.04
N ASP A 125 13.29 -11.00 1.85
CA ASP A 125 14.52 -10.35 1.42
C ASP A 125 14.33 -8.85 1.18
N VAL A 126 13.23 -8.44 0.55
CA VAL A 126 12.83 -7.03 0.43
C VAL A 126 12.48 -6.44 1.81
N LEU A 127 11.77 -7.21 2.65
CA LEU A 127 11.44 -6.80 4.02
C LEU A 127 12.70 -6.54 4.84
N ALA A 128 13.72 -7.39 4.72
CA ALA A 128 15.00 -7.18 5.37
C ALA A 128 15.71 -5.92 4.87
N ASP A 129 15.77 -5.71 3.55
CA ASP A 129 16.38 -4.52 2.94
C ASP A 129 15.66 -3.23 3.40
N VAL A 130 14.32 -3.22 3.45
CA VAL A 130 13.52 -2.08 3.93
C VAL A 130 13.74 -1.85 5.44
N ALA A 131 13.74 -2.91 6.25
CA ALA A 131 13.95 -2.82 7.68
C ALA A 131 15.35 -2.31 8.05
N GLU A 132 16.36 -2.59 7.23
CA GLU A 132 17.73 -2.11 7.43
C GLU A 132 17.83 -0.57 7.33
N VAL A 133 17.05 0.05 6.43
CA VAL A 133 17.14 1.49 6.13
C VAL A 133 16.03 2.33 6.76
N SER A 134 14.92 1.71 7.16
CA SER A 134 13.75 2.43 7.68
C SER A 134 14.03 3.06 9.04
N GLN A 135 13.68 4.33 9.18
CA GLN A 135 13.76 5.06 10.45
C GLN A 135 12.46 4.96 11.27
N VAL A 136 11.42 4.35 10.71
CA VAL A 136 10.10 4.15 11.31
C VAL A 136 9.77 2.64 11.34
N PRO A 137 8.74 2.21 12.09
CA PRO A 137 8.34 0.80 12.13
C PRO A 137 8.03 0.23 10.74
N VAL A 138 8.48 -0.99 10.51
CA VAL A 138 8.21 -1.73 9.27
C VAL A 138 7.19 -2.82 9.54
N ALA A 139 6.09 -2.79 8.79
CA ALA A 139 5.04 -3.80 8.84
C ALA A 139 5.23 -4.86 7.73
N ALA A 140 4.78 -6.08 8.00
CA ALA A 140 4.75 -7.16 7.04
C ALA A 140 3.31 -7.66 6.89
N TYR A 141 2.80 -7.70 5.66
CA TYR A 141 1.45 -8.22 5.41
C TYR A 141 1.53 -9.69 5.01
N GLN A 142 1.19 -10.61 5.92
CA GLN A 142 0.92 -12.00 5.57
C GLN A 142 -0.43 -12.08 4.85
N VAL A 143 -0.41 -12.28 3.53
CA VAL A 143 -1.61 -12.11 2.70
C VAL A 143 -2.48 -13.36 2.71
N SER A 144 -3.71 -13.21 2.23
CA SER A 144 -4.72 -14.27 2.23
C SER A 144 -4.27 -15.58 1.59
N GLY A 145 -3.51 -15.54 0.49
CA GLY A 145 -2.98 -16.74 -0.16
C GLY A 145 -1.87 -17.41 0.65
N GLU A 146 -1.08 -16.64 1.41
CA GLU A 146 -0.07 -17.19 2.31
C GLU A 146 -0.74 -17.86 3.50
N TYR A 147 -1.78 -17.23 4.08
CA TYR A 147 -2.60 -17.83 5.11
C TYR A 147 -3.28 -19.12 4.62
N ALA A 148 -3.97 -19.09 3.47
CA ALA A 148 -4.68 -20.24 2.93
C ALA A 148 -3.74 -21.40 2.60
N MET A 149 -2.54 -21.12 2.10
CA MET A 149 -1.52 -22.14 1.86
C MET A 149 -1.09 -22.85 3.16
N LEU A 150 -0.92 -22.11 4.25
CA LEU A 150 -0.56 -22.68 5.56
C LEU A 150 -1.71 -23.51 6.14
N GLU A 151 -2.94 -22.99 6.06
CA GLU A 151 -4.14 -23.67 6.56
C GLU A 151 -4.40 -24.99 5.81
N ALA A 152 -4.27 -24.98 4.48
CA ALA A 152 -4.41 -26.17 3.65
C ALA A 152 -3.28 -27.20 3.85
N ALA A 153 -2.07 -26.77 4.18
CA ALA A 153 -0.95 -27.68 4.39
C ALA A 153 -0.95 -28.31 5.80
N ALA A 154 -1.55 -27.64 6.79
CA ALA A 154 -1.61 -28.10 8.17
C ALA A 154 -2.79 -29.08 8.43
N THR A 155 -3.73 -29.16 7.50
CA THR A 155 -4.97 -29.97 7.59
C THR A 155 -4.86 -31.23 6.74
#